data_AF-A0A1I0IF73-F1
#
_entry.id   AF-A0A1I0IF73-F1
#
_cell.length_a   1.000
_cell.length_b   1.000
_cell.length_c   1.000
_cell.angle_alpha   90.00
_cell.angle_beta   90.00
_cell.angle_gamma   90.00
#
_symmetry.space_group_name_H-M   'P 1'
#
loop_
_entity.id
_entity.type
_entity.pdbx_description
1 polymer ?
#
loop_
_entity_poly.entity_id
_entity_poly.type
_entity_poly.pdbx_seq_one_letter_code
_entity_poly.pdbx_strand_id
1 'polypeptide(L)'
;MGMKDFDAYFSETKKEPKQFKVKGEVFTLPESLPAVIMFKVMRMQSHKGADGDVSTQEAMDMMEHVFGKETNERLLETGIGFDEYQEILKWAMNELSGMGEQKSTEGQAQKHIPTTTKSVTS
;
A
#
# COMPACT_ATOMS: atom_id res chain seq x y z
N MET A 1 36.96 -7.04 -4.72
CA MET A 1 35.59 -7.10 -4.13
C MET A 1 34.85 -5.88 -4.63
N GLY A 2 33.77 -6.03 -5.41
CA GLY A 2 33.00 -4.89 -5.93
C GLY A 2 32.02 -4.35 -4.89
N MET A 3 31.86 -3.03 -4.81
CA MET A 3 30.83 -2.36 -4.01
C MET A 3 29.52 -2.37 -4.79
N LYS A 4 28.43 -2.79 -4.14
CA LYS A 4 27.07 -2.61 -4.68
C LYS A 4 26.63 -1.18 -4.35
N ASP A 5 26.39 -0.38 -5.38
CA ASP A 5 25.81 0.96 -5.25
C ASP A 5 24.29 0.84 -5.24
N PHE A 6 23.67 1.14 -4.10
CA PHE A 6 22.22 1.13 -3.94
C PHE A 6 21.59 2.46 -4.35
N ASP A 7 22.34 3.56 -4.34
CA ASP A 7 21.86 4.87 -4.79
C ASP A 7 21.54 4.80 -6.29
N ALA A 8 22.43 4.18 -7.08
CA ALA A 8 22.20 3.91 -8.49
C ALA A 8 20.99 2.99 -8.71
N TYR A 9 20.90 1.89 -7.95
CA TYR A 9 19.84 0.88 -8.07
C TYR A 9 18.44 1.46 -7.81
N PHE A 10 18.28 2.30 -6.79
CA PHE A 10 16.98 2.89 -6.46
C PHE A 10 16.54 3.98 -7.45
N SER A 11 17.49 4.63 -8.12
CA SER A 11 17.17 5.67 -9.12
C SER A 11 16.41 5.12 -10.33
N GLU A 12 16.62 3.85 -10.67
CA GLU A 12 16.01 3.17 -11.82
C GLU A 12 14.61 2.59 -11.51
N THR A 13 14.27 2.43 -10.22
CA THR A 13 13.04 1.74 -9.77
C THR A 13 11.91 2.69 -9.35
N LYS A 14 11.84 3.88 -9.93
CA LYS A 14 10.80 4.86 -9.60
C LYS A 14 9.43 4.39 -10.09
N LYS A 15 8.42 4.48 -9.21
CA LYS A 15 7.02 4.20 -9.52
C LYS A 15 6.32 5.52 -9.85
N GLU A 16 5.29 5.46 -10.69
CA GLU A 16 4.49 6.65 -10.98
C GLU A 16 3.75 7.15 -9.73
N PRO A 17 3.77 8.47 -9.46
CA PRO A 17 3.11 9.04 -8.29
C PRO A 17 1.58 8.93 -8.44
N LYS A 18 0.93 8.30 -7.46
CA LYS A 18 -0.55 8.23 -7.40
C LYS A 18 -1.10 9.52 -6.80
N GLN A 19 -2.20 10.03 -7.34
CA GLN A 19 -2.89 11.21 -6.80
C GLN A 19 -4.24 10.83 -6.20
N PHE A 20 -4.67 11.59 -5.20
CA PHE A 20 -5.99 11.45 -4.57
C PHE A 20 -6.59 12.81 -4.24
N LYS A 21 -7.91 12.84 -4.05
CA LYS A 21 -8.65 14.08 -3.84
C LYS A 21 -9.42 14.04 -2.52
N VAL A 22 -9.30 15.11 -1.73
CA VAL A 22 -10.00 15.27 -0.44
C VAL A 22 -10.62 16.67 -0.40
N LYS A 23 -11.94 16.74 -0.18
CA LYS A 23 -12.73 17.99 -0.06
C LYS A 23 -12.49 19.06 -1.15
N GLY A 24 -12.04 18.66 -2.34
CA GLY A 24 -11.76 19.60 -3.43
C GLY A 24 -10.27 19.77 -3.75
N GLU A 25 -9.39 19.42 -2.81
CA GLU A 25 -7.94 19.50 -2.95
C GLU A 25 -7.32 18.20 -3.45
N VAL A 26 -6.26 18.32 -4.24
CA VAL A 26 -5.51 17.19 -4.79
C VAL A 26 -4.21 17.03 -4.02
N PHE A 27 -3.94 15.79 -3.63
CA PHE A 27 -2.77 15.35 -2.89
C PHE A 27 -2.06 14.24 -3.66
N THR A 28 -0.77 14.06 -3.40
CA THR A 28 0.07 13.07 -4.07
C THR A 28 0.57 12.06 -3.04
N LEU A 29 0.41 10.77 -3.34
CA LEU A 29 1.02 9.69 -2.57
C LEU A 29 2.53 9.63 -2.85
N PRO A 30 3.34 9.29 -1.84
CA PRO A 30 4.74 8.98 -2.08
C PRO A 30 4.88 7.74 -2.97
N GLU A 31 6.03 7.60 -3.64
CA GLU A 31 6.31 6.46 -4.54
C GLU A 31 6.42 5.13 -3.77
N SER A 32 6.78 5.18 -2.49
CA SER A 32 6.94 4.02 -1.62
C SER A 32 6.67 4.36 -0.16
N LEU A 33 6.28 3.34 0.62
CA LEU A 33 6.13 3.49 2.07
C LEU A 33 7.52 3.66 2.72
N PRO A 34 7.76 4.71 3.51
CA PRO A 34 8.98 4.83 4.27
C PRO A 34 9.18 3.65 5.22
N ALA A 35 10.36 3.03 5.22
CA ALA A 35 10.65 1.85 6.03
C ALA A 35 10.40 2.06 7.53
N VAL A 36 10.61 3.29 8.02
CA VAL A 36 10.32 3.69 9.41
C VAL A 36 8.88 3.40 9.81
N ILE A 37 7.92 3.54 8.89
CA ILE A 37 6.50 3.25 9.14
C ILE A 37 6.27 1.77 9.31
N MET A 38 6.85 0.94 8.42
CA MET A 38 6.74 -0.51 8.51
C MET A 38 7.25 -1.02 9.86
N PHE A 39 8.44 -0.56 10.28
CA PHE A 39 8.99 -0.92 11.60
C PHE A 39 8.15 -0.42 12.76
N LYS A 40 7.52 0.77 12.64
CA LYS A 40 6.64 1.32 13.67
C LYS A 40 5.37 0.48 13.83
N VAL A 41 4.75 0.07 12.73
CA VAL A 41 3.59 -0.84 12.74
C VAL A 41 3.96 -2.18 13.35
N MET A 42 5.07 -2.81 12.93
CA MET A 42 5.53 -4.08 13.50
C MET A 42 5.76 -3.98 15.02
N ARG A 43 6.36 -2.87 15.48
CA ARG A 43 6.55 -2.60 16.90
C ARG A 43 5.21 -2.43 17.63
N MET A 44 4.27 -1.67 17.06
CA MET A 44 2.92 -1.51 17.62
C MET A 44 2.20 -2.85 17.75
N GLN A 45 2.21 -3.67 16.70
CA GLN A 45 1.60 -5.01 16.71
C GLN A 45 2.24 -5.91 17.77
N SER A 46 3.56 -5.82 17.96
CA SER A 46 4.26 -6.56 19.01
C SER A 46 3.87 -6.14 20.44
N HIS A 47 3.50 -4.87 20.66
CA HIS A 47 3.15 -4.36 21.99
C HIS A 47 1.65 -4.39 22.30
N LYS A 48 0.80 -4.18 21.29
CA LYS A 48 -0.65 -4.01 21.43
C LYS A 48 -1.47 -5.15 20.81
N GLY A 49 -0.83 -6.09 20.11
CA GLY A 49 -1.51 -7.13 19.31
C GLY A 49 -1.82 -6.66 17.88
N ALA A 50 -2.19 -7.60 17.01
CA ALA A 50 -2.45 -7.36 15.59
C ALA A 50 -3.58 -6.33 15.34
N ASP A 51 -4.55 -6.27 16.26
CA ASP A 51 -5.70 -5.35 16.23
C ASP A 51 -5.55 -4.18 17.24
N GLY A 52 -4.32 -3.91 17.70
CA GLY A 52 -4.05 -2.83 18.61
C GLY A 52 -4.46 -1.47 18.01
N ASP A 53 -5.36 -0.77 18.70
CA ASP A 53 -5.88 0.52 18.22
C ASP A 53 -4.73 1.54 18.03
N VAL A 54 -4.79 2.23 16.90
CA VAL A 54 -3.84 3.29 16.57
C VAL A 54 -4.32 4.55 17.27
N SER A 55 -3.57 4.96 18.30
CA SER A 55 -3.88 6.21 19.00
C SER A 55 -3.79 7.41 18.04
N THR A 56 -4.53 8.48 18.36
CA THR A 56 -4.50 9.74 17.61
C THR A 56 -3.08 10.25 17.36
N GLN A 57 -2.21 10.17 18.37
CA GLN A 57 -0.82 10.61 18.24
C GLN A 57 -0.01 9.72 17.29
N GLU A 58 -0.25 8.41 17.30
CA GLU A 58 0.39 7.48 16.36
C GLU A 58 -0.09 7.71 14.92
N ALA A 59 -1.40 7.95 14.72
CA ALA A 59 -1.96 8.26 13.42
C ALA A 59 -1.39 9.56 12.84
N MET A 60 -1.26 10.61 13.68
CA MET A 60 -0.64 11.88 13.28
C MET A 60 0.81 11.69 12.86
N ASP A 61 1.60 11.04 13.70
CA ASP A 61 3.01 10.79 13.41
C ASP A 61 3.19 9.93 12.14
N MET A 62 2.36 8.91 11.94
CA MET A 62 2.44 8.08 10.73
C MET A 62 2.13 8.87 9.46
N MET A 63 1.08 9.71 9.48
CA MET A 63 0.74 10.55 8.33
C MET A 63 1.85 11.56 7.99
N GLU A 64 2.46 12.18 9.00
CA GLU A 64 3.60 13.09 8.77
C GLU A 64 4.79 12.38 8.14
N HIS A 65 5.08 11.15 8.55
CA HIS A 65 6.16 10.36 7.97
C HIS A 65 5.83 9.88 6.55
N VAL A 66 4.57 9.54 6.25
CA VAL A 66 4.15 9.07 4.92
C VAL A 66 4.08 10.21 3.93
N PHE A 67 3.39 11.30 4.28
CA PHE A 67 3.05 12.38 3.35
C PHE A 67 3.94 13.61 3.49
N GLY A 68 4.75 13.68 4.55
CA GLY A 68 5.47 14.88 4.93
C GLY A 68 4.58 15.84 5.72
N LYS A 69 5.23 16.70 6.50
CA LYS A 69 4.57 17.68 7.37
C LYS A 69 3.63 18.62 6.60
N GLU A 70 4.10 19.19 5.49
CA GLU A 70 3.33 20.16 4.70
C GLU A 70 2.04 19.55 4.12
N THR A 71 2.13 18.37 3.52
CA THR A 71 0.96 17.67 2.97
C THR A 71 -0.03 17.30 4.07
N ASN A 72 0.47 16.89 5.25
CA ASN A 72 -0.38 16.56 6.39
C ASN A 72 -1.11 17.79 6.92
N GLU A 73 -0.41 18.92 7.09
CA GLU A 73 -1.02 20.19 7.50
C GLU A 73 -2.09 20.65 6.51
N ARG A 74 -1.79 20.63 5.21
CA ARG A 74 -2.77 20.93 4.16
C ARG A 74 -3.98 20.00 4.19
N LEU A 75 -3.77 18.72 4.46
CA LEU A 75 -4.87 17.77 4.59
C LEU A 75 -5.78 18.12 5.75
N LEU A 76 -5.22 18.52 6.90
CA LEU A 76 -5.99 18.97 8.07
C LEU A 76 -6.73 20.28 7.79
N GLU A 77 -6.13 21.20 7.04
CA GLU A 77 -6.74 22.49 6.64
C GLU A 77 -8.00 22.31 5.76
N THR A 78 -8.16 21.15 5.10
CA THR A 78 -9.39 20.83 4.36
C THR A 78 -10.62 20.65 5.26
N GLY A 79 -10.43 20.56 6.58
CA GLY A 79 -11.50 20.42 7.56
C GLY A 79 -12.06 19.00 7.68
N ILE A 80 -11.26 17.98 7.34
CA ILE A 80 -11.64 16.58 7.59
C ILE A 80 -11.74 16.28 9.09
N GLY A 81 -12.69 15.41 9.44
CA GLY A 81 -12.78 14.82 10.76
C GLY A 81 -11.69 13.78 11.02
N PHE A 82 -11.55 13.38 12.29
CA PHE A 82 -10.56 12.38 12.69
C PHE A 82 -10.84 10.99 12.08
N ASP A 83 -12.12 10.61 11.94
CA ASP A 83 -12.48 9.34 11.29
C ASP A 83 -12.06 9.33 9.80
N GLU A 84 -12.31 10.43 9.08
CA GLU A 84 -11.87 10.60 7.68
C GLU A 84 -10.33 10.54 7.58
N TYR A 85 -9.63 11.13 8.55
CA TYR A 85 -8.18 11.11 8.63
C TYR A 85 -7.61 9.69 8.79
N GLN A 86 -8.20 8.88 9.69
CA GLN A 86 -7.79 7.48 9.89
C GLN A 86 -8.05 6.63 8.64
N GLU A 87 -9.19 6.84 7.96
CA GLU A 87 -9.51 6.12 6.73
C GLU A 87 -8.54 6.46 5.58
N ILE A 88 -8.14 7.73 5.45
CA ILE A 88 -7.13 8.14 4.46
C ILE A 88 -5.78 7.47 4.75
N LEU A 89 -5.34 7.48 6.02
CA LEU A 89 -4.10 6.81 6.42
C LEU A 89 -4.15 5.31 6.08
N LYS A 90 -5.21 4.62 6.47
CA LYS A 90 -5.41 3.20 6.20
C LYS A 90 -5.39 2.89 4.70
N TRP A 91 -6.10 3.68 3.90
CA TRP A 91 -6.10 3.55 2.45
C TRP A 91 -4.70 3.76 1.87
N ALA A 92 -4.00 4.82 2.28
CA ALA A 92 -2.65 5.12 1.80
C ALA A 92 -1.66 3.99 2.14
N MET A 93 -1.73 3.46 3.36
CA MET A 93 -0.89 2.33 3.77
C MET A 93 -1.16 1.08 2.93
N ASN A 94 -2.41 0.81 2.57
CA ASN A 94 -2.76 -0.31 1.70
C ASN A 94 -2.19 -0.13 0.28
N GLU A 95 -2.35 1.06 -0.30
CA GLU A 95 -1.83 1.41 -1.62
C GLU A 95 -0.30 1.33 -1.70
N LEU A 96 0.40 1.76 -0.64
CA LEU A 96 1.86 1.81 -0.60
C LEU A 96 2.51 0.47 -0.24
N SER A 97 1.85 -0.33 0.61
CA SER A 97 2.36 -1.64 1.03
C SER A 97 2.24 -2.70 -0.07
N GLY A 98 1.47 -2.42 -1.14
CA GLY A 98 1.19 -3.38 -2.21
C GLY A 98 0.37 -4.59 -1.74
N MET A 99 -0.10 -4.61 -0.49
CA MET A 99 -0.99 -5.64 0.04
C MET A 99 -2.38 -5.60 -0.61
N GLY A 100 -2.73 -4.50 -1.29
CA GLY A 100 -3.90 -4.38 -2.17
C GLY A 100 -3.76 -5.04 -3.55
N GLU A 101 -2.57 -5.53 -3.92
CA GLU A 101 -2.36 -6.34 -5.12
C GLU A 101 -1.92 -7.76 -4.76
N GLN A 102 -2.76 -8.48 -4.01
CA GLN A 102 -3.13 -9.78 -4.57
C GLN A 102 -3.95 -9.49 -5.83
N LYS A 103 -3.26 -9.25 -6.96
CA LYS A 103 -3.82 -9.69 -8.22
C LYS A 103 -4.20 -11.14 -7.98
N SER A 104 -5.49 -11.42 -7.98
CA SER A 104 -6.00 -12.75 -8.29
C SER A 104 -5.39 -13.13 -9.63
N THR A 105 -4.20 -13.72 -9.61
CA THR A 105 -3.76 -14.65 -10.62
C THR A 105 -4.62 -15.90 -10.43
N GLU A 106 -5.90 -15.80 -10.80
CA GLU A 106 -6.69 -16.97 -11.13
C GLU A 106 -6.18 -17.48 -12.49
N GLY A 107 -5.24 -18.42 -12.38
CA GLY A 107 -5.25 -19.63 -13.20
C GLY A 107 -4.90 -19.50 -14.67
N GLN A 108 -3.62 -19.55 -15.00
CA GLN A 108 -3.22 -20.36 -16.15
C GLN A 108 -3.48 -21.84 -15.81
N ALA A 109 -4.37 -22.50 -16.55
CA ALA A 109 -4.25 -23.94 -16.84
C ALA A 109 -5.15 -24.34 -18.01
N GLN A 110 -4.54 -24.44 -19.18
CA GLN A 110 -4.95 -25.41 -20.19
C GLN A 110 -5.10 -26.79 -19.53
N LYS A 111 -6.20 -27.48 -19.85
CA LYS A 111 -6.28 -28.85 -20.39
C LYS A 111 -7.65 -29.44 -20.08
N HIS A 112 -8.48 -29.63 -21.11
CA HIS A 112 -9.07 -30.94 -21.33
C HIS A 112 -9.50 -31.08 -22.79
N ILE A 113 -8.74 -31.93 -23.45
CA ILE A 113 -8.99 -32.52 -24.75
C ILE A 113 -10.15 -33.51 -24.56
N PRO A 114 -11.19 -33.54 -25.40
CA PRO A 114 -12.00 -34.74 -25.55
C PRO A 114 -11.40 -35.60 -26.67
N THR A 115 -10.43 -36.44 -26.32
CA THR A 115 -10.13 -37.69 -27.04
C THR A 115 -10.57 -38.79 -26.07
N THR A 116 -11.50 -39.69 -26.41
CA THR A 116 -11.32 -40.76 -27.38
C THR A 116 -12.61 -41.60 -27.47
N THR A 117 -13.07 -41.83 -28.70
CA THR A 117 -13.53 -43.11 -29.29
C THR A 117 -14.29 -44.13 -28.44
N LYS A 118 -15.53 -44.45 -28.88
CA LYS A 118 -15.97 -45.86 -28.99
C LYS A 118 -16.67 -46.08 -30.33
N SER A 119 -16.04 -46.90 -31.15
CA SER A 119 -16.59 -47.60 -32.31
C SER A 119 -17.54 -48.72 -31.87
N VAL A 120 -18.36 -49.23 -32.82
CA VAL A 120 -18.91 -50.61 -32.95
C VAL A 120 -20.44 -50.77 -32.85
N THR A 121 -21.01 -51.05 -34.03
CA THR A 121 -22.18 -51.90 -34.43
C THR A 121 -23.52 -51.83 -33.68
N SER A 122 -24.58 -51.65 -34.46
CA SER A 122 -25.64 -52.67 -34.59
C SER A 122 -26.29 -52.59 -35.96
#